data_AF-A0A920IKS8-F1
#
_entry.id   AF-A0A920IKS8-F1
#
_cell.length_a   1.000
_cell.length_b   1.000
_cell.length_c   1.000
_cell.angle_alpha   90.00
_cell.angle_beta   90.00
_cell.angle_gamma   90.00
#
_symmetry.space_group_name_H-M   'P 1'
#
loop_
_entity.id
_entity.type
_entity.pdbx_description
1 polymer ?
#
loop_
_entity_poly.entity_id
_entity_poly.type
_entity_poly.pdbx_seq_one_letter_code
_entity_poly.pdbx_strand_id
1 'polypeptide(L)' 'MDRAPFPGEKGEEIFSSVSKQAWMEWLQQQTMLVNEKQLDLSKKESRDYLSQQLENFLNNESFDKAEGFVPLDK' A
#
# COMPACT_ATOMS: atom_id res chain seq x y z
N MET A 1 2.38 -7.46 17.58
CA MET A 1 1.51 -7.55 16.38
C MET A 1 1.40 -9.03 16.08
N ASP A 2 0.21 -9.60 16.22
CA ASP A 2 0.07 -11.04 16.54
C ASP A 2 -0.44 -11.91 15.40
N ARG A 3 -0.36 -11.47 14.13
CA ARG A 3 -0.53 -12.34 12.95
C ARG A 3 -0.26 -11.61 11.65
N ALA A 4 0.42 -12.31 10.75
CA ALA A 4 0.60 -11.93 9.36
C ALA A 4 -0.77 -11.82 8.65
N PRO A 5 -1.02 -10.75 7.87
CA PRO A 5 -2.29 -10.52 7.17
C PRO A 5 -2.53 -11.49 5.99
N PHE A 6 -1.55 -12.29 5.59
CA PHE A 6 -1.67 -13.33 4.56
C PHE A 6 -0.98 -14.63 5.00
N PRO A 7 -1.58 -15.82 4.81
CA PRO A 7 -0.86 -17.08 4.92
C PRO A 7 0.02 -17.31 3.68
N GLY A 8 1.32 -17.55 3.90
CA GLY A 8 2.33 -17.85 2.87
C GLY A 8 3.60 -17.01 3.03
N GLU A 9 4.73 -17.45 2.46
CA GLU A 9 6.04 -16.78 2.58
C GLU A 9 5.98 -15.28 2.24
N LYS A 10 5.24 -14.90 1.19
CA LYS A 10 5.01 -13.49 0.84
C LYS A 10 4.31 -12.69 1.94
N GLY A 11 3.41 -13.31 2.69
CA GLY A 11 2.69 -12.68 3.79
C GLY A 11 3.59 -12.44 5.01
N GLU A 12 4.53 -13.34 5.28
CA GLU A 12 5.55 -13.19 6.33
C GLU A 12 6.65 -12.19 5.94
N GLU A 13 7.10 -12.16 4.68
CA GLU A 13 8.06 -11.15 4.21
C GLU A 13 7.47 -9.74 4.25
N ILE A 14 6.23 -9.57 3.81
CA ILE A 14 5.51 -8.29 3.91
C ILE A 14 5.27 -7.97 5.39
N PHE A 15 4.90 -8.93 6.23
CA PHE A 15 4.69 -8.65 7.66
C PHE A 15 5.99 -8.33 8.41
N SER A 16 7.12 -8.91 8.02
CA SER A 16 8.44 -8.67 8.60
C SER A 16 9.10 -7.39 8.05
N SER A 17 8.77 -6.99 6.82
CA SER A 17 9.33 -5.80 6.17
C SER A 17 8.43 -4.57 6.29
N VAL A 18 7.12 -4.76 6.49
CA VAL A 18 6.10 -3.71 6.50
C VAL A 18 5.43 -3.68 7.87
N SER A 19 5.80 -2.68 8.65
CA SER A 19 5.16 -2.37 9.94
C SER A 19 3.66 -2.12 9.74
N LYS A 20 2.77 -2.43 10.71
CA LYS A 20 1.35 -2.03 10.61
C LYS A 20 1.18 -0.52 10.38
N GLN A 21 2.13 0.31 10.82
CA GLN A 21 2.12 1.73 10.49
C GLN A 21 2.15 1.92 8.98
N ALA A 22 3.19 1.43 8.30
CA ALA A 22 3.31 1.47 6.84
C ALA A 22 2.09 0.88 6.10
N TRP A 23 1.49 -0.20 6.63
CA TRP A 23 0.24 -0.74 6.08
C TRP A 23 -0.96 0.20 6.23
N MET A 24 -1.13 0.84 7.39
CA MET A 24 -2.18 1.85 7.61
C MET A 24 -1.97 3.09 6.74
N GLU A 25 -0.73 3.49 6.51
CA GLU A 25 -0.38 4.59 5.60
C GLU A 25 -0.72 4.20 4.16
N TRP A 26 -0.35 2.99 3.73
CA TRP A 26 -0.72 2.47 2.42
C TRP A 26 -2.23 2.43 2.20
N LEU A 27 -3.04 2.00 3.17
CA LEU A 27 -4.50 1.99 3.02
C LEU A 27 -5.08 3.40 2.81
N GLN A 28 -4.52 4.42 3.46
CA GLN A 28 -4.90 5.82 3.23
C GLN A 28 -4.47 6.28 1.84
N GLN A 29 -3.24 5.96 1.42
CA GLN A 29 -2.74 6.25 0.07
C GLN A 29 -3.60 5.60 -1.01
N GLN A 30 -3.90 4.31 -0.87
CA GLN A 30 -4.78 3.57 -1.76
C GLN A 30 -6.14 4.25 -1.88
N THR A 31 -6.72 4.68 -0.76
CA THR A 31 -8.02 5.38 -0.77
C THR A 31 -7.93 6.70 -1.53
N MET A 32 -6.87 7.49 -1.32
CA MET A 32 -6.66 8.75 -2.04
C MET A 32 -6.44 8.50 -3.54
N LEU A 33 -5.57 7.56 -3.91
CA LEU A 33 -5.31 7.19 -5.31
C LEU A 33 -6.57 6.71 -6.03
N VAL A 34 -7.42 5.93 -5.35
CA VAL A 34 -8.70 5.47 -5.91
C VAL A 34 -9.63 6.65 -6.18
N ASN A 35 -9.70 7.64 -5.28
CA ASN A 35 -10.53 8.82 -5.47
C ASN A 35 -9.96 9.78 -6.53
N GLU A 36 -8.66 10.08 -6.47
CA GLU A 36 -8.01 11.03 -7.39
C GLU A 36 -7.96 10.51 -8.83
N LYS A 37 -7.62 9.24 -9.03
CA LYS A 37 -7.55 8.62 -10.37
C LYS A 37 -8.86 7.94 -10.78
N GLN A 38 -9.92 8.08 -9.97
CA GLN A 38 -11.23 7.42 -10.16
C GLN A 38 -11.08 5.93 -10.52
N LEU A 39 -10.23 5.23 -9.77
CA LEU A 39 -9.91 3.83 -10.05
C LEU A 39 -11.10 2.93 -9.71
N ASP A 40 -11.39 1.98 -10.60
CA ASP A 40 -12.45 1.00 -10.37
C ASP A 40 -11.83 -0.32 -9.90
N LEU A 41 -12.05 -0.66 -8.63
CA LEU A 41 -11.49 -1.88 -8.04
C LEU A 41 -12.02 -3.19 -8.65
N SER A 42 -13.06 -3.12 -9.50
CA SER A 42 -13.57 -4.26 -10.26
C SER A 42 -12.75 -4.52 -11.52
N LYS A 43 -12.08 -3.49 -12.06
CA LYS A 43 -11.19 -3.63 -13.22
C LYS A 43 -9.84 -4.21 -12.84
N LYS A 44 -9.37 -5.18 -13.62
CA LYS A 44 -8.04 -5.79 -13.42
C LYS A 44 -6.93 -4.73 -13.49
N GLU A 45 -7.01 -3.79 -14.43
CA GLU A 45 -6.00 -2.74 -14.62
C GLU A 45 -5.81 -1.86 -13.38
N SER A 46 -6.89 -1.46 -12.72
CA SER A 46 -6.82 -0.68 -11.48
C SER A 46 -6.22 -1.48 -10.32
N ARG A 47 -6.50 -2.78 -10.24
CA ARG A 47 -5.91 -3.67 -9.22
C ARG A 47 -4.42 -3.91 -9.49
N ASP A 48 -4.04 -4.04 -10.75
CA ASP A 48 -2.64 -4.18 -11.20
C ASP A 48 -1.85 -2.92 -10.87
N TYR A 49 -2.40 -1.74 -11.20
CA TYR A 49 -1.82 -0.45 -10.85
C TYR A 49 -1.62 -0.29 -9.34
N LEU A 50 -2.64 -0.56 -8.53
CA LEU A 50 -2.53 -0.48 -7.07
C LEU A 50 -1.53 -1.49 -6.51
N SER A 51 -1.38 -2.66 -7.13
CA SER A 51 -0.38 -3.65 -6.72
C SER A 51 1.05 -3.16 -7.02
N GLN A 52 1.28 -2.57 -8.20
CA GLN A 52 2.56 -1.96 -8.54
C GLN A 52 2.90 -0.77 -7.61
N GLN A 53 1.92 0.07 -7.31
CA GLN A 53 2.11 1.19 -6.37
C GLN A 53 2.40 0.70 -4.96
N LEU A 54 1.77 -0.40 -4.52
CA LEU A 54 2.09 -1.05 -3.25
C LEU A 54 3.53 -1.55 -3.26
N GLU A 55 3.94 -2.33 -4.27
CA GLU A 55 5.31 -2.85 -4.37
C GLU A 55 6.34 -1.72 -4.32
N ASN A 56 6.11 -0.63 -5.06
CA ASN A 56 6.98 0.54 -5.02
C ASN A 56 6.98 1.23 -3.64
N PHE A 57 5.82 1.34 -2.97
CA PHE A 57 5.72 1.85 -1.60
C PHE A 57 6.53 1.00 -0.61
N LEU A 58 6.41 -0.33 -0.70
CA LEU A 58 7.12 -1.26 0.18
C LEU A 58 8.65 -1.24 -0.09
N ASN A 59 9.06 -1.11 -1.35
CA ASN A 59 10.46 -1.03 -1.74
C ASN A 59 11.10 0.35 -1.50
N ASN A 60 10.36 1.32 -0.96
CA ASN A 60 10.79 2.73 -0.84
C ASN A 60 11.21 3.35 -2.20
N GLU A 61 10.67 2.83 -3.29
CA GLU A 61 10.90 3.35 -4.64
C GLU A 61 9.96 4.53 -4.94
N SER A 62 10.17 5.17 -6.08
CA SER A 62 9.30 6.25 -6.56
C SER A 62 7.92 5.69 -6.91
N PHE A 63 6.94 5.94 -6.05
CA PHE A 63 5.53 5.66 -6.28
C PHE A 63 4.72 6.96 -6.35
N ASP A 64 3.54 6.89 -6.95
CA ASP A 64 2.53 7.95 -7.02
C ASP A 64 2.05 8.22 -5.57
N LYS A 65 2.71 9.18 -4.92
CA LYS A 65 2.32 9.67 -3.59
C LYS A 65 1.15 10.63 -3.78
N ALA A 66 0.02 10.35 -3.15
CA ALA A 66 -1.02 11.37 -3.03
C ALA A 66 -0.41 12.58 -2.29
N GLU A 67 -0.44 13.77 -2.92
CA GLU A 67 0.36 14.96 -2.55
C GLU A 67 0.10 15.53 -1.14
N GLY A 68 -0.83 14.96 -0.36
CA GLY A 68 -1.23 15.45 0.96
C GLY A 68 -0.62 14.75 2.18
N PHE A 69 0.32 13.82 2.00
CA PHE A 69 0.70 12.90 3.07
C PHE A 69 2.03 13.25 3.76
N VAL A 70 1.94 13.76 4.99
CA VAL A 70 3.08 13.90 5.93
C VAL A 70 2.93 12.81 7.00
N PRO A 71 3.80 11.78 7.03
CA PRO A 71 3.85 10.84 8.14
C PRO A 71 4.16 11.61 9.42
N LEU A 72 3.26 11.58 10.40
CA LEU A 72 3.53 12.12 11.72
C LEU A 72 4.43 11.11 12.46
N ASP A 73 5.74 11.21 12.26
CA ASP A 73 6.74 10.47 13.03
C ASP A 73 6.68 10.93 14.48
N LYS A 74 6.44 10.00 15.42
CA LYS A 74 6.45 10.28 16.85
C LYS A 74 7.03 9.12 17.63
#